data_AF-A0A5B7C8X7-F1
#
_entry.id   AF-A0A5B7C8X7-F1
#
_cell.length_a   1.000
_cell.length_b   1.000
_cell.length_c   1.000
_cell.angle_alpha   90.00
_cell.angle_beta   90.00
_cell.angle_gamma   90.00
#
_symmetry.space_group_name_H-M   'P 1'
#
loop_
_entity.id
_entity.type
_entity.pdbx_description
1 polymer ?
#
loop_
_entity_poly.entity_id
_entity_poly.type
_entity_poly.pdbx_seq_one_letter_code
_entity_poly.pdbx_strand_id
1 'polypeptide(L)'
;ILIHPTLNELPSKTMGEEKSPMEVEKEVSQTESITVHSALPSEAMNNEIPIDEEKSRTEIKKEVYKSITAGKSKTVVDTCREHKWVLGEMITASGDTVLHKIVSEGQEDIVEELRNFITLEQLEEANIRGNNLLHMAASVGSVKMCQSFTTIYPQLINSRNKDGETPLFLSVLYGRKNAFLFLHDL
;
A
#
# COMPACT_ATOMS: atom_id res chain seq x y z
N ILE A 1 -31.78 21.42 -52.01
CA ILE A 1 -31.87 21.04 -53.45
C ILE A 1 -30.46 20.58 -53.81
N LEU A 2 -30.07 19.31 -53.90
CA LEU A 2 -30.67 18.01 -54.26
C LEU A 2 -30.08 16.95 -53.28
N ILE A 3 -30.82 16.13 -52.50
CA ILE A 3 -31.69 14.97 -52.77
C ILE A 3 -30.96 13.71 -53.30
N HIS A 4 -30.53 12.84 -52.36
CA HIS A 4 -30.78 11.37 -52.23
C HIS A 4 -30.29 10.37 -53.35
N PRO A 5 -30.42 9.03 -53.21
CA PRO A 5 -29.65 8.10 -52.35
C PRO A 5 -29.38 6.71 -53.02
N THR A 6 -28.73 5.77 -52.33
CA THR A 6 -28.87 4.30 -52.52
C THR A 6 -28.30 3.65 -51.24
N LEU A 7 -29.01 3.00 -50.30
CA LEU A 7 -30.00 1.91 -50.30
C LEU A 7 -29.51 0.59 -50.93
N ASN A 8 -29.08 -0.35 -50.08
CA ASN A 8 -29.44 -1.78 -50.07
C ASN A 8 -28.80 -2.44 -48.84
N GLU A 9 -29.56 -2.68 -47.76
CA GLU A 9 -30.33 -3.92 -47.46
C GLU A 9 -29.50 -5.05 -46.82
N LEU A 10 -29.80 -5.30 -45.54
CA LEU A 10 -29.50 -6.53 -44.78
C LEU A 10 -30.42 -7.68 -45.24
N PRO A 11 -30.02 -8.94 -45.00
CA PRO A 11 -30.90 -9.80 -44.21
C PRO A 11 -30.20 -10.72 -43.17
N SER A 12 -30.66 -10.57 -41.92
CA SER A 12 -31.17 -11.59 -40.95
C SER A 12 -30.52 -12.97 -40.67
N LYS A 13 -30.43 -13.23 -39.34
CA LYS A 13 -30.54 -14.50 -38.56
C LYS A 13 -29.33 -15.46 -38.64
N THR A 14 -28.85 -16.04 -37.52
CA THR A 14 -29.57 -16.98 -36.63
C THR A 14 -29.07 -17.03 -35.18
N MET A 15 -29.98 -17.44 -34.30
CA MET A 15 -29.79 -17.83 -32.89
C MET A 15 -29.02 -19.16 -32.74
N GLY A 16 -28.42 -19.36 -31.56
CA GLY A 16 -27.92 -20.63 -31.01
C GLY A 16 -26.72 -20.35 -30.09
N GLU A 17 -26.59 -20.83 -28.86
CA GLU A 17 -27.35 -21.80 -28.07
C GLU A 17 -27.07 -21.50 -26.58
N GLU A 18 -28.09 -21.72 -25.74
CA GLU A 18 -27.98 -21.79 -24.29
C GLU A 18 -27.18 -23.03 -23.87
N LYS A 19 -26.37 -22.91 -22.81
CA LYS A 19 -25.92 -24.08 -22.04
C LYS A 19 -26.35 -23.94 -20.59
N SER A 20 -27.26 -24.82 -20.20
CA SER A 20 -27.60 -25.18 -18.82
C SER A 20 -26.46 -26.02 -18.20
N PRO A 21 -26.24 -25.95 -16.86
CA PRO A 21 -25.34 -26.87 -16.17
C PRO A 21 -26.08 -28.16 -15.77
N MET A 22 -25.55 -29.31 -16.21
CA MET A 22 -25.94 -30.63 -15.72
C MET A 22 -25.30 -30.90 -14.35
N GLU A 23 -26.14 -31.42 -13.46
CA GLU A 23 -25.80 -32.16 -12.25
C GLU A 23 -24.96 -33.41 -12.59
N VAL A 24 -23.93 -33.70 -11.79
CA VAL A 24 -23.42 -35.08 -11.64
C VAL A 24 -23.15 -35.33 -10.16
N GLU A 25 -23.66 -36.48 -9.74
CA GLU A 25 -23.93 -36.94 -8.39
C GLU A 25 -22.71 -37.41 -7.60
N LYS A 26 -22.94 -37.44 -6.28
CA LYS A 26 -22.36 -38.32 -5.26
C LYS A 26 -21.93 -39.71 -5.77
N GLU A 27 -20.78 -40.17 -5.30
CA GLU A 27 -20.67 -41.55 -4.79
C GLU A 27 -19.61 -41.65 -3.69
N VAL A 28 -19.89 -42.54 -2.73
CA VAL A 28 -19.27 -42.68 -1.42
C VAL A 28 -18.73 -44.10 -1.27
N SER A 29 -17.58 -44.23 -0.60
CA SER A 29 -17.13 -45.31 0.30
C SER A 29 -16.17 -46.43 -0.15
N GLN A 30 -15.19 -46.63 0.77
CA GLN A 30 -14.51 -47.86 1.21
C GLN A 30 -13.40 -48.45 0.31
N THR A 31 -12.29 -49.01 0.79
CA THR A 31 -11.51 -49.07 2.05
C THR A 31 -10.26 -49.87 1.64
N GLU A 32 -9.05 -49.55 2.12
CA GLU A 32 -8.11 -50.58 2.59
C GLU A 32 -6.89 -49.96 3.28
N SER A 33 -6.42 -50.72 4.26
CA SER A 33 -5.47 -50.38 5.32
C SER A 33 -4.03 -50.63 4.88
N ILE A 34 -3.11 -49.70 5.17
CA ILE A 34 -1.69 -50.03 5.30
C ILE A 34 -1.12 -49.29 6.51
N THR A 35 -0.94 -50.02 7.59
CA THR A 35 -0.07 -49.63 8.71
C THR A 35 1.38 -49.73 8.24
N VAL A 36 2.07 -48.59 8.12
CA VAL A 36 3.54 -48.55 8.16
C VAL A 36 3.98 -47.70 9.34
N HIS A 37 4.53 -48.36 10.35
CA HIS A 37 5.30 -47.74 11.42
C HIS A 37 6.49 -46.99 10.81
N SER A 38 6.50 -45.66 10.91
CA SER A 38 7.73 -44.91 11.12
C SER A 38 7.39 -43.53 11.66
N ALA A 39 7.82 -43.28 12.90
CA ALA A 39 7.81 -41.95 13.49
C ALA A 39 8.85 -41.09 12.75
N LEU A 40 8.42 -39.92 12.27
CA LEU A 40 9.29 -38.79 11.97
C LEU A 40 8.77 -37.58 12.77
N PRO A 41 9.67 -36.71 13.27
CA PRO A 41 9.37 -35.76 14.32
C PRO A 41 8.52 -34.60 13.80
N SER A 42 7.59 -34.16 14.65
CA SER A 42 6.93 -32.87 14.56
C SER A 42 7.93 -31.75 14.83
N GLU A 43 8.72 -31.38 13.82
CA GLU A 43 9.45 -30.11 13.79
C GLU A 43 8.88 -29.27 12.64
N ALA A 44 7.63 -28.85 12.82
CA ALA A 44 7.19 -27.59 12.23
C ALA A 44 8.05 -26.50 12.89
N MET A 45 8.91 -25.92 12.07
CA MET A 45 9.88 -24.87 12.36
C MET A 45 9.21 -23.68 13.04
N ASN A 46 9.08 -23.74 14.38
CA ASN A 46 8.82 -22.58 15.21
C ASN A 46 10.09 -21.72 15.20
N ASN A 47 10.25 -20.91 14.14
CA ASN A 47 11.11 -19.73 14.19
C ASN A 47 10.45 -18.69 15.08
N GLU A 48 10.37 -18.98 16.38
CA GLU A 48 10.13 -17.95 17.37
C GLU A 48 11.35 -17.03 17.35
N ILE A 49 11.14 -15.78 16.90
CA ILE A 49 12.15 -14.74 16.98
C ILE A 49 12.65 -14.70 18.43
N PRO A 50 13.98 -14.74 18.68
CA PRO A 50 14.51 -14.70 20.03
C PRO A 50 13.88 -13.55 20.82
N ILE A 51 13.38 -13.84 22.04
CA ILE A 51 12.67 -12.88 22.90
C ILE A 51 13.46 -11.57 23.09
N ASP A 52 14.80 -11.64 23.07
CA ASP A 52 15.70 -10.49 23.17
C ASP A 52 15.68 -9.59 21.91
N GLU A 53 15.58 -10.19 20.72
CA GLU A 53 15.43 -9.45 19.46
C GLU A 53 14.06 -8.77 19.36
N GLU A 54 12.99 -9.44 19.80
CA GLU A 54 11.64 -8.87 19.84
C GLU A 54 11.55 -7.69 20.82
N LYS A 55 12.19 -7.83 21.99
CA LYS A 55 12.30 -6.75 22.96
C LYS A 55 13.06 -5.55 22.39
N SER A 56 14.20 -5.80 21.74
CA SER A 56 15.00 -4.77 21.06
C SER A 56 14.19 -4.06 19.96
N ARG A 57 13.47 -4.82 19.12
CA ARG A 57 12.59 -4.25 18.07
C ARG A 57 11.52 -3.35 18.67
N THR A 58 10.87 -3.80 19.74
CA THR A 58 9.84 -3.02 20.46
C THR A 58 10.41 -1.73 21.06
N GLU A 59 11.63 -1.75 21.58
CA GLU A 59 12.31 -0.57 22.11
C GLU A 59 12.65 0.43 21.01
N ILE A 60 13.21 -0.04 19.88
CA ILE A 60 13.51 0.79 18.71
C ILE A 60 12.23 1.46 18.16
N LYS A 61 11.13 0.71 18.05
CA LYS A 61 9.83 1.26 17.62
C LYS A 61 9.34 2.39 18.52
N LYS A 62 9.45 2.22 19.84
CA LYS A 62 9.02 3.22 20.81
C LYS A 62 9.91 4.47 20.74
N GLU A 63 11.22 4.30 20.60
CA GLU A 63 12.15 5.42 20.56
C GLU A 63 12.02 6.22 19.26
N VAL A 64 11.92 5.55 18.10
CA VAL A 64 11.76 6.26 16.82
C VAL A 64 10.43 7.04 16.79
N TYR A 65 9.34 6.46 17.31
CA TYR A 65 8.06 7.16 17.43
C TYR A 65 8.20 8.44 18.27
N LYS A 66 8.80 8.33 19.46
CA LYS A 66 9.02 9.49 20.35
C LYS A 66 9.89 10.54 19.68
N SER A 67 10.98 10.12 19.04
CA SER A 67 11.91 11.02 18.36
C SER A 67 11.26 11.77 17.20
N ILE A 68 10.38 11.13 16.43
CA ILE A 68 9.58 11.80 15.38
C ILE A 68 8.68 12.86 16.01
N THR A 69 7.88 12.50 17.02
CA THR A 69 6.96 13.44 17.67
C THR A 69 7.64 14.58 18.41
N ALA A 70 8.89 14.38 18.84
CA ALA A 70 9.72 15.39 19.49
C ALA A 70 10.53 16.25 18.50
N GLY A 71 10.44 15.99 17.19
CA GLY A 71 11.21 16.72 16.16
C GLY A 71 12.71 16.45 16.19
N LYS A 72 13.15 15.31 16.71
CA LYS A 72 14.58 14.94 16.80
C LYS A 72 15.08 14.34 15.49
N SER A 73 15.14 15.14 14.42
CA SER A 73 15.42 14.66 13.05
C SER A 73 16.68 13.79 12.95
N LYS A 74 17.78 14.22 13.59
CA LYS A 74 19.05 13.46 13.56
C LYS A 74 18.88 12.05 14.13
N THR A 75 18.24 11.92 15.30
CA THR A 75 18.00 10.62 15.93
C THR A 75 17.15 9.72 15.05
N VAL A 76 16.09 10.26 14.43
CA VAL A 76 15.23 9.49 13.51
C VAL A 76 16.03 8.97 12.32
N VAL A 77 16.82 9.85 11.69
CA VAL A 77 17.65 9.50 10.53
C VAL A 77 18.69 8.44 10.89
N ASP A 78 19.41 8.63 12.00
CA ASP A 78 20.44 7.69 12.46
C ASP A 78 19.82 6.31 12.72
N THR A 79 18.69 6.23 13.44
CA THR A 79 17.97 4.97 13.68
C THR A 79 17.51 4.30 12.39
N CYS A 80 16.99 5.05 11.42
CA CYS A 80 16.54 4.47 10.14
C CYS A 80 17.71 3.97 9.27
N ARG A 81 18.88 4.62 9.35
CA ARG A 81 20.09 4.19 8.64
C ARG A 81 20.70 2.93 9.25
N GLU A 82 20.73 2.86 10.57
CA GLU A 82 21.19 1.69 11.32
C GLU A 82 20.26 0.49 11.11
N HIS A 83 18.95 0.73 11.06
CA HIS A 83 17.94 -0.31 11.00
C HIS A 83 16.97 -0.07 9.83
N LYS A 84 17.34 -0.50 8.62
CA LYS A 84 16.55 -0.28 7.40
C LYS A 84 15.09 -0.76 7.46
N TRP A 85 14.81 -1.80 8.25
CA TRP A 85 13.46 -2.32 8.44
C TRP A 85 12.51 -1.29 9.10
N VAL A 86 13.06 -0.33 9.85
CA VAL A 86 12.28 0.63 10.65
C VAL A 86 11.36 1.47 9.78
N LEU A 87 11.78 1.89 8.59
CA LEU A 87 10.99 2.76 7.70
C LEU A 87 9.62 2.17 7.33
N GLY A 88 9.56 0.85 7.11
CA GLY A 88 8.33 0.12 6.79
C GLY A 88 7.55 -0.35 8.02
N GLU A 89 8.08 -0.13 9.23
CA GLU A 89 7.47 -0.67 10.44
C GLU A 89 6.22 0.11 10.84
N MET A 90 5.12 -0.60 11.08
CA MET A 90 3.89 -0.04 11.62
C MET A 90 4.06 0.37 13.09
N ILE A 91 3.81 1.65 13.38
CA ILE A 91 4.04 2.26 14.69
C ILE A 91 2.80 2.90 15.31
N THR A 92 1.68 2.98 14.58
CA THR A 92 0.41 3.53 15.10
C THR A 92 -0.75 2.55 14.94
N ALA A 93 -1.79 2.75 15.74
CA ALA A 93 -3.03 1.99 15.65
C ALA A 93 -3.83 2.27 14.35
N SER A 94 -3.55 3.37 13.65
CA SER A 94 -4.09 3.67 12.32
C SER A 94 -3.36 2.93 11.19
N GLY A 95 -2.36 2.12 11.52
CA GLY A 95 -1.54 1.39 10.55
C GLY A 95 -0.50 2.26 9.86
N ASP A 96 -0.14 3.41 10.45
CA ASP A 96 0.91 4.23 9.89
C ASP A 96 2.26 3.57 10.14
N THR A 97 3.06 3.46 9.07
CA THR A 97 4.48 3.12 9.19
C THR A 97 5.28 4.30 9.74
N VAL A 98 6.55 4.08 10.08
CA VAL A 98 7.49 5.15 10.41
C VAL A 98 7.50 6.24 9.34
N LEU A 99 7.53 5.85 8.06
CA LEU A 99 7.54 6.80 6.96
C LEU A 99 6.24 7.62 6.88
N HIS A 100 5.08 6.99 7.09
CA HIS A 100 3.80 7.71 7.18
C HIS A 100 3.82 8.76 8.30
N LYS A 101 4.36 8.39 9.47
CA LYS A 101 4.43 9.30 10.62
C LYS A 101 5.34 10.50 10.34
N ILE A 102 6.53 10.28 9.77
CA ILE A 102 7.45 11.35 9.33
C ILE A 102 6.75 12.34 8.37
N VAL A 103 6.03 11.81 7.37
CA VAL A 103 5.29 12.63 6.40
C VAL A 103 4.15 13.40 7.08
N SER A 104 3.39 12.77 7.98
CA SER A 104 2.28 13.41 8.69
C SER A 104 2.72 14.57 9.59
N GLU A 105 3.95 14.52 10.12
CA GLU A 105 4.57 15.60 10.91
C GLU A 105 5.20 16.69 10.02
N GLY A 106 5.16 16.55 8.69
CA GLY A 106 5.74 17.53 7.76
C GLY A 106 7.27 17.58 7.78
N GLN A 107 7.94 16.50 8.18
CA GLN A 107 9.39 16.44 8.36
C GLN A 107 10.12 16.22 7.01
N GLU A 108 10.03 17.20 6.12
CA GLU A 108 10.55 17.12 4.74
C GLU A 108 12.05 16.80 4.70
N ASP A 109 12.85 17.36 5.62
CA ASP A 109 14.30 17.16 5.64
C ASP A 109 14.67 15.70 5.89
N ILE A 110 13.92 15.01 6.75
CA ILE A 110 14.13 13.58 7.02
C ILE A 110 13.81 12.75 5.77
N VAL A 111 12.73 13.09 5.05
CA VAL A 111 12.35 12.40 3.82
C VAL A 111 13.43 12.55 2.75
N GLU A 112 14.00 13.74 2.59
CA GLU A 112 15.12 13.95 1.66
C GLU A 112 16.37 13.19 2.08
N GLU A 113 16.75 13.23 3.36
CA GLU A 113 17.93 12.52 3.88
C GLU A 113 17.83 11.00 3.75
N LEU A 114 16.62 10.46 3.79
CA LEU A 114 16.34 9.02 3.70
C LEU A 114 15.87 8.57 2.32
N ARG A 115 15.79 9.49 1.33
CA ARG A 115 15.24 9.22 0.00
C ARG A 115 15.79 7.96 -0.68
N ASN A 116 17.11 7.76 -0.60
CA ASN A 116 17.78 6.62 -1.22
C ASN A 116 17.60 5.29 -0.46
N PHE A 117 16.99 5.32 0.72
CA PHE A 117 16.66 4.15 1.53
C PHE A 117 15.19 3.74 1.40
N ILE A 118 14.34 4.61 0.85
CA ILE A 118 12.92 4.32 0.63
C ILE A 118 12.80 3.34 -0.54
N THR A 119 12.15 2.20 -0.30
CA THR A 119 11.89 1.18 -1.32
C THR A 119 10.55 1.42 -2.01
N LEU A 120 10.37 0.85 -3.21
CA LEU A 120 9.07 0.89 -3.90
C LEU A 120 7.96 0.23 -3.08
N GLU A 121 8.27 -0.89 -2.41
CA GLU A 121 7.35 -1.58 -1.49
C GLU A 121 6.83 -0.62 -0.41
N GLN A 122 7.71 0.16 0.22
CA GLN A 122 7.32 1.14 1.24
C GLN A 122 6.47 2.30 0.67
N LEU A 123 6.59 2.61 -0.63
CA LEU A 123 5.75 3.60 -1.30
C LEU A 123 4.37 3.04 -1.66
N GLU A 124 4.28 1.72 -1.91
CA GLU A 124 3.03 1.00 -2.19
C GLU A 124 2.18 0.78 -0.94
N GLU A 125 2.81 0.73 0.23
CA GLU A 125 2.13 0.61 1.51
C GLU A 125 1.11 1.72 1.74
N ALA A 126 -0.03 1.33 2.32
CA ALA A 126 -1.09 2.23 2.72
C ALA A 126 -1.54 1.91 4.14
N ASN A 127 -1.87 2.93 4.92
CA ASN A 127 -2.37 2.74 6.28
C ASN A 127 -3.79 2.12 6.29
N ILE A 128 -4.38 1.93 7.47
CA ILE A 128 -5.70 1.27 7.59
C ILE A 128 -6.80 2.03 6.85
N ARG A 129 -6.68 3.35 6.62
CA ARG A 129 -7.63 4.12 5.81
C ARG A 129 -7.39 3.98 4.30
N GLY A 130 -6.34 3.27 3.88
CA GLY A 130 -5.90 3.19 2.50
C GLY A 130 -5.16 4.44 2.04
N ASN A 131 -4.71 5.31 2.95
CA ASN A 131 -3.89 6.44 2.58
C ASN A 131 -2.43 5.99 2.45
N ASN A 132 -1.86 6.19 1.27
CA ASN A 132 -0.42 6.08 1.04
C ASN A 132 0.31 7.38 1.39
N LEU A 133 1.62 7.42 1.17
CA LEU A 133 2.46 8.59 1.47
C LEU A 133 2.07 9.83 0.66
N LEU A 134 1.57 9.69 -0.58
CA LEU A 134 1.15 10.83 -1.37
C LEU A 134 -0.15 11.46 -0.84
N HIS A 135 -1.09 10.63 -0.36
CA HIS A 135 -2.28 11.13 0.36
C HIS A 135 -1.87 11.97 1.58
N MET A 136 -0.89 11.49 2.35
CA MET A 136 -0.38 12.18 3.54
C MET A 136 0.37 13.47 3.18
N ALA A 137 1.27 13.44 2.20
CA ALA A 137 2.00 14.64 1.75
C ALA A 137 1.04 15.72 1.23
N ALA A 138 0.00 15.32 0.49
CA ALA A 138 -1.02 16.22 -0.02
C ALA A 138 -1.88 16.84 1.08
N SER A 139 -2.26 16.07 2.11
CA SER A 139 -3.06 16.57 3.24
C SER A 139 -2.28 17.52 4.15
N VAL A 140 -0.97 17.29 4.31
CA VAL A 140 -0.05 18.22 4.99
C VAL A 140 0.21 19.46 4.13
N GLY A 141 0.22 19.30 2.80
CA GLY A 141 0.43 20.38 1.84
C GLY A 141 1.89 20.58 1.43
N SER A 142 2.73 19.56 1.62
CA SER A 142 4.14 19.61 1.25
C SER A 142 4.32 19.31 -0.23
N VAL A 143 4.60 20.36 -1.01
CA VAL A 143 4.94 20.22 -2.44
C VAL A 143 6.22 19.41 -2.62
N LYS A 144 7.21 19.61 -1.73
CA LYS A 144 8.49 18.93 -1.77
C LYS A 144 8.33 17.41 -1.62
N MET A 145 7.56 16.96 -0.62
CA MET A 145 7.28 15.53 -0.45
C MET A 145 6.41 14.98 -1.59
N CYS A 146 5.42 15.74 -2.07
CA CYS A 146 4.62 15.33 -3.24
C CYS A 146 5.54 15.09 -4.45
N GLN A 147 6.47 16.00 -4.71
CA GLN A 147 7.45 15.87 -5.80
C GLN A 147 8.37 14.66 -5.59
N SER A 148 8.90 14.48 -4.39
CA SER A 148 9.82 13.37 -4.10
C SER A 148 9.14 12.01 -4.32
N PHE A 149 7.91 11.83 -3.83
CA PHE A 149 7.19 10.56 -4.01
C PHE A 149 6.72 10.33 -5.45
N THR A 150 6.19 11.35 -6.14
CA THR A 150 5.75 11.23 -7.54
C THR A 150 6.93 11.02 -8.50
N THR A 151 8.12 11.53 -8.18
CA THR A 151 9.34 11.27 -8.96
C THR A 151 9.77 9.81 -8.86
N ILE A 152 9.62 9.19 -7.69
CA ILE A 152 10.02 7.78 -7.48
C ILE A 152 8.92 6.83 -7.97
N TYR A 153 7.66 7.15 -7.69
CA TYR A 153 6.53 6.30 -8.05
C TYR A 153 5.32 7.12 -8.54
N PRO A 154 5.28 7.48 -9.83
CA PRO A 154 4.23 8.33 -10.41
C PRO A 154 2.80 7.78 -10.26
N GLN A 155 2.64 6.46 -10.17
CA GLN A 155 1.34 5.81 -10.11
C GLN A 155 0.52 6.16 -8.85
N LEU A 156 1.18 6.70 -7.81
CA LEU A 156 0.53 7.13 -6.57
C LEU A 156 -0.50 8.24 -6.79
N ILE A 157 -0.38 9.03 -7.87
CA ILE A 157 -1.27 10.16 -8.16
C ILE A 157 -2.73 9.72 -8.28
N ASN A 158 -2.96 8.52 -8.85
CA ASN A 158 -4.29 7.98 -9.10
C ASN A 158 -4.78 7.02 -8.00
N SER A 159 -4.00 6.83 -6.94
CA SER A 159 -4.40 5.96 -5.83
C SER A 159 -5.66 6.50 -5.17
N ARG A 160 -6.52 5.57 -4.73
CA ARG A 160 -7.74 5.87 -3.99
C ARG A 160 -7.68 5.19 -2.63
N ASN A 161 -7.95 5.95 -1.58
CA ASN A 161 -8.09 5.38 -0.25
C ASN A 161 -9.44 4.64 -0.10
N LYS A 162 -9.74 4.11 1.09
CA LYS A 162 -10.98 3.34 1.34
C LYS A 162 -12.26 4.15 1.19
N ASP A 163 -12.17 5.46 1.31
CA ASP A 163 -13.27 6.40 1.09
C ASP A 163 -13.38 6.84 -0.38
N GLY A 164 -12.51 6.31 -1.26
CA GLY A 164 -12.45 6.66 -2.68
C GLY A 164 -11.73 7.98 -2.97
N GLU A 165 -11.16 8.61 -1.95
CA GLU A 165 -10.47 9.91 -2.05
C GLU A 165 -9.09 9.72 -2.67
N THR A 166 -8.67 10.67 -3.51
CA THR A 166 -7.32 10.72 -4.11
C THR A 166 -6.40 11.66 -3.33
N PRO A 167 -5.07 11.63 -3.54
CA PRO A 167 -4.18 12.64 -2.97
C PRO A 167 -4.57 14.07 -3.36
N LEU A 168 -4.96 14.28 -4.63
CA LEU A 168 -5.47 15.57 -5.11
C LEU A 168 -6.70 16.01 -4.30
N PHE A 169 -7.65 15.10 -4.04
CA PHE A 169 -8.83 15.41 -3.23
C PHE A 169 -8.44 15.86 -1.82
N LEU A 170 -7.51 15.15 -1.16
CA LEU A 170 -7.08 15.53 0.19
C LEU A 170 -6.40 16.91 0.22
N SER A 171 -5.65 17.29 -0.82
CA SER A 171 -5.09 18.64 -0.89
C SER A 171 -6.20 19.72 -0.88
N VAL A 172 -7.33 19.47 -1.54
CA VAL A 172 -8.49 20.37 -1.54
C VAL A 172 -9.20 20.35 -0.19
N LEU A 173 -9.47 19.15 0.35
CA LEU A 173 -10.16 18.96 1.63
C LEU A 173 -9.49 19.75 2.77
N TYR A 174 -8.16 19.76 2.79
CA TYR A 174 -7.36 20.46 3.80
C TYR A 174 -6.89 21.86 3.38
N GLY A 175 -7.37 22.40 2.25
CA GLY A 175 -7.04 23.75 1.79
C GLY A 175 -5.57 23.96 1.40
N ARG A 176 -4.87 22.89 1.00
CA ARG A 176 -3.45 22.89 0.63
C ARG A 176 -3.23 23.34 -0.81
N LYS A 177 -3.48 24.62 -1.07
CA LYS A 177 -3.45 25.22 -2.43
C LYS A 177 -2.20 24.86 -3.25
N ASN A 178 -1.00 24.96 -2.67
CA ASN A 178 0.23 24.72 -3.42
C ASN A 178 0.40 23.24 -3.79
N ALA A 179 0.05 22.31 -2.89
CA ALA A 179 0.04 20.89 -3.19
C ALA A 179 -1.02 20.54 -4.24
N PHE A 180 -2.20 21.17 -4.17
CA PHE A 180 -3.23 21.02 -5.20
C PHE A 180 -2.71 21.43 -6.58
N LEU A 181 -2.14 22.63 -6.70
CA LEU A 181 -1.61 23.13 -7.98
C LEU A 181 -0.52 22.19 -8.52
N PHE A 182 0.41 21.78 -7.66
CA PHE A 182 1.46 20.84 -8.05
C PHE A 182 0.88 19.51 -8.57
N LEU A 183 -0.03 18.89 -7.82
CA LEU A 183 -0.62 17.59 -8.19
C LEU A 183 -1.56 17.67 -9.39
N HIS A 184 -2.21 18.82 -9.61
CA HIS A 184 -3.06 19.06 -10.77
C HIS A 184 -2.26 19.14 -12.07
N ASP A 185 -1.00 19.60 -12.00
CA ASP A 185 -0.15 19.85 -13.16
C ASP A 185 0.65 18.61 -13.60
N LEU A 186 0.51 17.46 -12.91
CA LEU A 186 1.13 16.16 -13.24
C LEU A 186 0.22 15.30 -14.13
#